data_AF-A0A9D1CX34-F1
#
_entry.id   AF-A0A9D1CX34-F1
#
_cell.length_a   1.000
_cell.length_b   1.000
_cell.length_c   1.000
_cell.angle_alpha   90.00
_cell.angle_beta   90.00
_cell.angle_gamma   90.00
#
_symmetry.space_group_name_H-M   'P 1'
#
loop_
_entity.id
_entity.type
_entity.pdbx_description
1 polymer ?
#
loop_
_entity_poly.entity_id
_entity_poly.type
_entity_poly.pdbx_seq_one_letter_code
_entity_poly.pdbx_strand_id
1 'polypeptide(L)'
;MSREKRVGFLKATLTVFVVMFVLYGVIFAITPREAVRGTDWLVQSDAFPLWAGLLGGLVCSAMAGAGILIVRFMAGKPRRFKVVAVVAWPVTVSCFVFMVFCVYLPYQVYNLVKIIRGT
;
A
#
# COMPACT_ATOMS: atom_id res chain seq x y z
N MET A 1 -17.59 3.14 9.10
CA MET A 1 -17.38 1.98 8.21
C MET A 1 -17.84 0.75 8.95
N SER A 2 -18.77 -0.04 8.40
CA SER A 2 -19.25 -1.27 9.05
C SER A 2 -18.13 -2.29 9.17
N ARG A 3 -18.26 -3.22 10.13
CA ARG A 3 -17.30 -4.31 10.35
C ARG A 3 -17.03 -5.10 9.07
N GLU A 4 -18.07 -5.43 8.31
CA GLU A 4 -17.94 -6.12 7.02
C GLU A 4 -17.08 -5.36 6.02
N LYS A 5 -17.28 -4.05 5.90
CA LYS A 5 -16.45 -3.22 5.01
C LYS A 5 -15.00 -3.19 5.47
N ARG A 6 -14.73 -3.21 6.79
CA ARG A 6 -13.37 -3.27 7.37
C ARG A 6 -12.69 -4.59 7.07
N VAL A 7 -13.41 -5.70 7.23
CA VAL A 7 -12.91 -7.03 6.86
C VAL A 7 -12.63 -7.09 5.36
N GLY A 8 -13.52 -6.57 4.51
CA GLY A 8 -13.32 -6.51 3.07
C GLY A 8 -12.09 -5.67 2.66
N PHE A 9 -11.89 -4.51 3.30
CA PHE A 9 -10.69 -3.70 3.11
C PHE A 9 -9.42 -4.45 3.49
N LEU A 10 -9.40 -5.05 4.69
CA LEU A 10 -8.26 -5.81 5.19
C LEU A 10 -7.92 -6.96 4.25
N LYS A 11 -8.91 -7.77 3.84
CA LYS A 11 -8.73 -8.86 2.88
C LYS A 11 -8.11 -8.36 1.58
N ALA A 12 -8.68 -7.32 0.97
CA ALA A 12 -8.16 -6.78 -0.29
C ALA A 12 -6.70 -6.32 -0.17
N THR A 13 -6.37 -5.56 0.88
CA THR A 13 -5.00 -5.09 1.10
C THR A 13 -4.02 -6.22 1.42
N LEU A 14 -4.44 -7.23 2.19
CA LEU A 14 -3.62 -8.38 2.53
C LEU A 14 -3.36 -9.28 1.32
N THR A 15 -4.37 -9.49 0.46
CA THR A 15 -4.22 -10.20 -0.81
C THR A 15 -3.18 -9.51 -1.68
N VAL A 16 -3.27 -8.18 -1.84
CA VAL A 16 -2.26 -7.40 -2.59
C VAL A 16 -0.88 -7.55 -1.96
N PHE A 17 -0.78 -7.48 -0.63
CA PHE A 17 0.48 -7.66 0.08
C PHE A 17 1.11 -9.02 -0.24
N VAL A 18 0.37 -10.12 -0.09
CA VAL A 18 0.89 -11.48 -0.30
C VAL A 18 1.28 -11.69 -1.76
N VAL A 19 0.44 -11.27 -2.72
CA VAL A 19 0.73 -11.42 -4.15
C VAL A 19 2.00 -10.64 -4.52
N MET A 20 2.11 -9.38 -4.09
CA MET A 20 3.27 -8.55 -4.42
C MET A 20 4.52 -8.97 -3.64
N PHE A 21 4.37 -9.49 -2.41
CA PHE A 21 5.46 -10.10 -1.67
C PHE A 21 6.09 -11.26 -2.44
N VAL A 22 5.27 -12.18 -2.95
CA VAL A 22 5.73 -13.32 -3.73
C VAL A 22 6.32 -12.86 -5.06
N LEU A 23 5.64 -11.96 -5.80
CA LEU A 23 6.13 -11.48 -7.09
C LEU A 23 7.47 -10.76 -6.97
N TYR A 24 7.59 -9.77 -6.09
CA TYR A 24 8.83 -9.03 -5.90
C TYR A 24 9.92 -9.93 -5.31
N GLY A 25 9.57 -10.84 -4.40
CA GLY A 25 10.52 -11.82 -3.87
C GLY A 25 11.08 -12.73 -4.96
N VAL A 26 10.23 -13.27 -5.84
CA VAL A 26 10.68 -14.12 -6.95
C VAL A 26 11.48 -13.33 -7.98
N ILE A 27 11.01 -12.13 -8.38
CA ILE A 27 11.72 -11.27 -9.33
C ILE A 27 13.14 -11.01 -8.85
N PHE A 28 13.32 -10.63 -7.59
CA PHE A 28 14.65 -10.34 -7.04
C PHE A 28 15.45 -11.59 -6.65
N ALA A 29 14.83 -12.76 -6.55
CA ALA A 29 15.54 -14.04 -6.41
C ALA A 29 16.17 -14.52 -7.73
N ILE A 30 15.51 -14.26 -8.87
CA ILE A 30 15.99 -14.68 -10.20
C ILE A 30 16.83 -13.60 -10.90
N THR A 31 16.76 -12.35 -10.44
CA THR A 31 17.53 -11.24 -11.02
C THR A 31 19.02 -11.43 -10.65
N PRO A 32 19.93 -11.40 -11.63
CA PRO A 32 21.37 -11.45 -11.34
C PRO A 32 21.76 -10.29 -10.42
N ARG A 33 22.49 -10.57 -9.33
CA ARG A 33 22.88 -9.51 -8.36
C ARG A 33 23.66 -8.37 -9.01
N GLU A 34 24.43 -8.67 -10.05
CA GLU A 34 25.18 -7.70 -10.86
C GLU A 34 24.29 -6.73 -11.64
N ALA A 35 23.06 -7.14 -11.97
CA ALA A 35 22.07 -6.29 -12.64
C ALA A 35 21.39 -5.32 -11.66
N VAL A 36 21.47 -5.59 -10.34
CA VAL A 36 20.94 -4.70 -9.30
C VAL A 36 22.01 -3.66 -8.96
N ARG A 37 21.83 -2.43 -9.45
CA ARG A 37 22.72 -1.31 -9.09
C ARG A 37 22.53 -0.93 -7.62
N GLY A 38 23.52 -1.25 -6.79
CA GLY A 38 23.62 -0.79 -5.40
C GLY A 38 24.77 -1.47 -4.66
N THR A 39 25.62 -0.69 -4.00
CA THR A 39 26.73 -1.20 -3.15
C THR A 39 26.27 -1.55 -1.74
N ASP A 40 24.96 -1.52 -1.47
CA ASP A 40 24.42 -1.78 -0.14
C ASP A 40 24.57 -3.25 0.24
N TRP A 41 25.09 -3.48 1.44
CA TRP A 41 25.18 -4.79 2.10
C TRP A 41 23.86 -5.57 2.07
N LEU A 42 22.72 -4.86 2.01
CA LEU A 42 21.39 -5.42 1.90
C LEU A 42 21.18 -6.15 0.57
N VAL A 43 21.73 -5.64 -0.54
CA VAL A 43 21.65 -6.23 -1.89
C VAL A 43 22.55 -7.46 -2.01
N GLN A 44 23.64 -7.49 -1.24
CA GLN A 44 24.57 -8.62 -1.20
C GLN A 44 24.12 -9.74 -0.24
N SER A 45 23.11 -9.49 0.60
CA SER A 45 22.56 -10.47 1.52
C SER A 45 21.74 -11.55 0.79
N ASP A 46 21.85 -12.80 1.23
CA ASP A 46 20.98 -13.89 0.76
C ASP A 46 19.51 -13.68 1.13
N ALA A 47 19.24 -12.81 2.11
CA ALA A 47 17.89 -12.40 2.48
C ALA A 47 17.34 -11.26 1.59
N PHE A 48 18.11 -10.73 0.64
CA PHE A 48 17.69 -9.62 -0.22
C PHE A 48 16.33 -9.85 -0.91
N PRO A 49 16.05 -11.04 -1.49
CA PRO A 49 14.75 -11.28 -2.12
C PRO A 49 13.59 -11.20 -1.13
N LEU A 50 13.80 -11.63 0.12
CA LEU A 50 12.79 -11.56 1.16
C LEU A 50 12.51 -10.11 1.57
N TRP A 51 13.54 -9.27 1.68
CA TRP A 51 13.40 -7.84 1.94
C TRP A 51 12.72 -7.11 0.78
N ALA A 52 13.10 -7.43 -0.46
CA ALA A 52 12.48 -6.86 -1.66
C ALA A 52 11.00 -7.27 -1.76
N GLY A 53 10.68 -8.52 -1.45
CA GLY A 53 9.31 -9.00 -1.31
C GLY A 53 8.55 -8.24 -0.22
N LEU A 54 9.13 -8.09 0.98
CA LEU A 54 8.50 -7.38 2.09
C LEU A 54 8.17 -5.92 1.73
N LEU A 55 9.12 -5.21 1.14
CA LEU A 55 8.96 -3.82 0.71
C LEU A 55 7.96 -3.70 -0.45
N GLY A 56 8.07 -4.54 -1.47
CA GLY A 56 7.14 -4.57 -2.60
C GLY A 56 5.72 -4.86 -2.15
N GLY A 57 5.55 -5.88 -1.31
CA GLY A 57 4.29 -6.22 -0.65
C GLY A 57 3.71 -5.04 0.11
N LEU A 58 4.49 -4.43 1.00
CA LEU A 58 4.05 -3.32 1.85
C LEU A 58 3.65 -2.10 1.03
N VAL A 59 4.49 -1.66 0.09
CA VAL A 59 4.27 -0.46 -0.72
C VAL A 59 3.05 -0.65 -1.62
N CYS A 60 2.96 -1.77 -2.35
CA CYS A 60 1.82 -2.02 -3.23
C CYS A 60 0.51 -2.17 -2.45
N SER A 61 0.54 -2.83 -1.29
CA SER A 61 -0.62 -2.95 -0.40
C SER A 61 -1.05 -1.59 0.17
N ALA A 62 -0.10 -0.75 0.53
CA ALA A 62 -0.34 0.62 0.99
C ALA A 62 -0.92 1.51 -0.12
N MET A 63 -0.42 1.39 -1.35
CA MET A 63 -1.00 2.07 -2.53
C MET A 63 -2.44 1.63 -2.80
N ALA A 64 -2.71 0.33 -2.74
CA ALA A 64 -4.08 -0.19 -2.88
C ALA A 64 -4.99 0.36 -1.76
N GLY A 65 -4.52 0.35 -0.52
CA GLY A 65 -5.23 0.89 0.64
C GLY A 65 -5.53 2.39 0.50
N ALA A 66 -4.52 3.20 0.15
CA ALA A 66 -4.66 4.63 -0.11
C ALA A 66 -5.64 4.90 -1.26
N GLY A 67 -5.58 4.13 -2.34
CA GLY A 67 -6.52 4.20 -3.46
C GLY A 67 -7.95 3.96 -3.02
N ILE A 68 -8.22 2.89 -2.26
CA ILE A 68 -9.56 2.59 -1.74
C ILE A 68 -10.05 3.74 -0.85
N LEU A 69 -9.20 4.29 0.01
CA LEU A 69 -9.55 5.40 0.90
C LEU A 69 -9.86 6.68 0.13
N ILE A 70 -9.04 7.04 -0.85
CA ILE A 70 -9.22 8.24 -1.67
C ILE A 70 -10.46 8.12 -2.54
N VAL A 71 -10.69 6.98 -3.19
CA VAL A 71 -11.92 6.75 -3.98
C VAL A 71 -13.16 6.91 -3.10
N ARG A 72 -13.14 6.36 -1.88
CA ARG A 72 -14.26 6.51 -0.93
C ARG A 72 -14.43 7.95 -0.45
N PHE A 73 -13.33 8.63 -0.13
CA PHE A 73 -13.36 10.04 0.24
C PHE A 73 -13.97 10.88 -0.87
N MET A 74 -13.50 10.69 -2.11
CA MET A 74 -13.99 11.39 -3.29
C MET A 74 -15.46 11.09 -3.57
N ALA A 75 -15.92 9.85 -3.39
CA ALA A 75 -17.32 9.48 -3.61
C ALA A 75 -18.31 10.35 -2.80
N GLY A 76 -17.95 10.72 -1.57
CA GLY A 76 -18.77 11.57 -0.69
C GLY A 76 -18.62 13.08 -0.90
N LYS A 77 -17.81 13.54 -1.86
CA LYS A 77 -17.57 14.97 -2.10
C LYS A 77 -18.39 15.52 -3.28
N PRO A 78 -18.74 16.82 -3.26
CA PRO A 78 -19.49 17.46 -4.33
C PRO A 78 -18.69 17.50 -5.63
N ARG A 79 -19.38 17.54 -6.78
CA ARG A 79 -18.76 17.54 -8.12
C ARG A 79 -17.71 18.65 -8.28
N ARG A 80 -17.96 19.84 -7.71
CA ARG A 80 -17.02 20.97 -7.73
C ARG A 80 -15.67 20.63 -7.10
N PHE A 81 -15.68 19.98 -5.94
CA PHE A 81 -14.44 19.53 -5.27
C PHE A 81 -13.69 18.50 -6.12
N LYS A 82 -14.40 17.58 -6.78
CA LYS A 82 -13.79 16.58 -7.65
C LYS A 82 -13.06 17.22 -8.83
N VAL A 83 -13.68 18.21 -9.47
CA VAL A 83 -13.05 18.96 -10.58
C VAL A 83 -11.80 19.69 -10.09
N VAL A 84 -11.87 20.37 -8.94
CA VAL A 84 -10.70 21.05 -8.36
C VAL A 84 -9.59 20.06 -8.04
N ALA A 85 -9.89 18.89 -7.46
CA ALA A 85 -8.90 17.86 -7.16
C ALA A 85 -8.23 17.27 -8.40
N VAL A 86 -8.95 17.19 -9.53
CA VAL A 86 -8.41 16.76 -10.83
C VAL A 86 -7.55 17.85 -11.46
N VAL A 87 -7.96 19.11 -11.37
CA VAL A 87 -7.14 20.24 -11.87
C VAL A 87 -5.87 20.39 -11.03
N ALA A 88 -5.99 20.26 -9.71
CA ALA A 88 -4.88 20.26 -8.75
C ALA A 88 -4.26 18.86 -8.58
N TRP A 89 -4.15 18.09 -9.67
CA TRP A 89 -3.67 16.71 -9.61
C TRP A 89 -2.30 16.53 -8.92
N PRO A 90 -1.30 17.45 -9.02
CA PRO A 90 -0.02 17.25 -8.35
C PRO A 90 -0.19 17.23 -6.83
N VAL A 91 -1.03 18.12 -6.30
CA VAL A 91 -1.37 18.17 -4.87
C VAL A 91 -2.11 16.91 -4.45
N THR A 92 -3.05 16.45 -5.27
CA THR A 92 -3.81 15.21 -5.01
C THR A 92 -2.89 13.99 -4.98
N VAL A 93 -1.88 13.92 -5.87
CA VAL A 93 -0.86 12.86 -5.88
C VAL A 93 0.03 12.97 -4.64
N SER A 94 0.48 14.16 -4.25
CA SER A 94 1.25 14.34 -3.01
C SER A 94 0.48 13.87 -1.79
N CYS A 95 -0.82 14.17 -1.71
CA CYS A 95 -1.70 13.67 -0.65
C CYS A 95 -1.86 12.14 -0.70
N PHE A 96 -1.94 11.55 -1.89
CA PHE A 96 -1.97 10.09 -2.06
C PHE A 96 -0.69 9.45 -1.51
N VAL A 97 0.48 9.96 -1.91
CA VAL A 97 1.78 9.47 -1.44
C VAL A 97 1.89 9.61 0.08
N PHE A 98 1.46 10.75 0.64
CA PHE A 98 1.41 10.93 2.09
C PHE A 98 0.53 9.88 2.79
N MET A 99 -0.64 9.54 2.23
CA MET A 99 -1.47 8.48 2.80
C MET A 99 -0.81 7.11 2.78
N VAL A 100 -0.06 6.78 1.71
CA VAL A 100 0.67 5.51 1.58
C VAL A 100 1.68 5.35 2.73
N PHE A 101 2.48 6.38 3.02
CA PHE A 101 3.55 6.28 4.01
C PHE A 101 3.11 6.56 5.45
N CYS A 102 2.27 7.57 5.67
CA CYS A 102 1.96 8.06 7.01
C CYS A 102 0.65 7.52 7.60
N VAL A 103 -0.30 7.12 6.75
CA VAL A 103 -1.67 6.80 7.20
C VAL A 103 -1.97 5.31 7.12
N TYR A 104 -1.38 4.60 6.16
CA TYR A 104 -1.71 3.20 5.89
C TYR A 104 -1.52 2.27 7.10
N LEU A 105 -0.32 2.25 7.70
CA LEU A 105 -0.01 1.37 8.84
C LEU A 105 -0.87 1.68 10.08
N PRO A 106 -1.00 2.95 10.53
CA PRO A 106 -1.91 3.29 11.63
C PRO A 106 -3.36 2.89 11.34
N TYR A 107 -3.81 3.04 10.08
CA TYR A 107 -5.17 2.69 9.68
C TYR A 107 -5.42 1.18 9.65
N GLN A 108 -4.44 0.39 9.23
CA GLN A 108 -4.48 -1.08 9.32
C GLN A 108 -4.62 -1.53 10.78
N VAL A 109 -3.79 -1.01 11.67
CA VAL A 109 -3.84 -1.32 13.11
C VAL A 109 -5.20 -0.92 13.69
N TYR A 110 -5.68 0.28 13.38
CA TYR A 110 -7.00 0.75 13.82
C TYR A 110 -8.13 -0.17 13.37
N ASN A 111 -8.14 -0.59 12.10
CA ASN A 111 -9.15 -1.50 11.57
C ASN A 111 -9.08 -2.87 12.23
N LEU A 112 -7.88 -3.41 12.47
CA LEU A 112 -7.67 -4.68 13.15
C LEU A 112 -8.25 -4.63 14.57
N VAL A 113 -7.90 -3.61 15.35
CA VAL A 113 -8.41 -3.40 16.72
C VAL A 113 -9.94 -3.31 16.72
N LYS A 114 -10.51 -2.55 15.79
CA LYS A 114 -11.97 -2.42 15.66
C LYS A 114 -12.65 -3.74 15.28
N ILE A 115 -12.06 -4.54 14.38
CA ILE A 115 -12.59 -5.86 14.00
C ILE A 115 -12.59 -6.82 15.19
N ILE A 116 -11.50 -6.84 15.98
CA ILE A 116 -11.34 -7.69 17.17
C ILE A 116 -12.32 -7.28 18.26
N ARG A 117 -12.46 -5.98 18.52
CA ARG A 117 -13.39 -5.45 19.55
C ARG A 117 -14.87 -5.52 19.16
N GLY A 118 -15.20 -5.90 17.93
CA GLY A 118 -16.59 -6.01 17.46
C GLY A 118 -17.34 -4.69 17.30
N THR A 119 -16.66 -3.53 17.34
CA THR A 119 -17.24 -2.18 17.19
C THR A 119 -16.94 -1.56 15.82
#